data_AF-A0A3M1S9U1-F1
#
_entry.id   AF-A0A3M1S9U1-F1
#
_cell.length_a   1.000
_cell.length_b   1.000
_cell.length_c   1.000
_cell.angle_alpha   90.00
_cell.angle_beta   90.00
_cell.angle_gamma   90.00
#
_symmetry.space_group_name_H-M   'P 1'
#
loop_
_entity.id
_entity.type
_entity.pdbx_description
1 polymer ?
#
loop_
_entity_poly.entity_id
_entity_poly.type
_entity_poly.pdbx_seq_one_letter_code
_entity_poly.pdbx_strand_id
1 'polypeptide(L)'
;MAAVRRGNAPCLRCTCRAFATDHPPALPHGVPPMPTFRNISTLAGWCLACLFFVSSAAAADWPQWGGASVRNMVSREAGLPVTIDRGTDDAPGNVRWMAKLGTNVYGNPTVCDGRVYVGTNGQALDDDRFSSRHVGVLMCLDEEDGSMLWQLAIPKRTHDLPAEHHFVLQNCGVCSSPTVDGDRVYVVSSAAEVLCLDVNGMADGNDGPFQDEARYMAGRGEPPIELKDNDADIIWCFPLIEELGVCPHDAVSCSVLIDGDVLYTNTSNGVGGPPGAPWPEKHAYPVNPKAPEFIALD
;
A
#
# COMPACT_ATOMS: atom_id res chain seq x y z
N MET A 1 1.41 0.35 34.59
CA MET A 1 0.67 -0.64 35.41
C MET A 1 -0.80 -0.25 35.37
N ALA A 2 -1.56 -0.80 34.44
CA ALA A 2 -3.02 -0.75 34.39
C ALA A 2 -3.47 -1.89 33.46
N ALA A 3 -4.41 -2.69 33.93
CA ALA A 3 -5.04 -3.82 33.24
C ALA A 3 -6.55 -3.65 33.33
N VAL A 4 -7.31 -4.46 32.56
CA VAL A 4 -8.80 -4.66 32.49
C VAL A 4 -9.34 -4.16 31.13
N ARG A 5 -10.10 -4.89 30.29
CA ARG A 5 -10.71 -6.24 30.30
C ARG A 5 -11.04 -6.65 28.85
N ARG A 6 -11.02 -7.96 28.58
CA ARG A 6 -11.38 -8.60 27.29
C ARG A 6 -12.90 -8.62 27.04
N GLY A 7 -13.31 -8.32 25.81
CA GLY A 7 -14.59 -8.72 25.22
C GLY A 7 -14.32 -9.68 24.05
N ASN A 8 -14.95 -10.85 24.07
CA ASN A 8 -14.82 -11.90 23.06
C ASN A 8 -15.67 -11.58 21.81
N ALA A 9 -15.05 -11.62 20.63
CA ALA A 9 -15.71 -11.97 19.37
C ALA A 9 -14.74 -12.84 18.53
N PRO A 10 -15.22 -13.82 17.76
CA PRO A 10 -14.41 -14.96 17.33
C PRO A 10 -13.56 -14.66 16.08
N CYS A 11 -12.24 -14.85 16.20
CA CYS A 11 -11.31 -14.99 15.07
C CYS A 11 -11.74 -16.13 14.14
N LEU A 12 -11.90 -15.81 12.85
CA LEU A 12 -11.88 -16.78 11.77
C LEU A 12 -10.47 -17.38 11.67
N ARG A 13 -10.30 -18.57 12.26
CA ARG A 13 -9.08 -19.38 12.12
C ARG A 13 -8.95 -19.87 10.68
N CYS A 14 -7.93 -19.39 9.96
CA CYS A 14 -7.36 -20.10 8.83
C CYS A 14 -6.79 -21.44 9.31
N THR A 15 -7.53 -22.52 9.08
CA THR A 15 -7.04 -23.88 9.33
C THR A 15 -6.05 -24.29 8.25
N CYS A 16 -4.76 -24.33 8.59
CA CYS A 16 -3.77 -25.12 7.87
C CYS A 16 -4.18 -26.60 7.91
N ARG A 17 -4.54 -27.20 6.77
CA ARG A 17 -4.63 -28.66 6.63
C ARG A 17 -3.24 -29.22 6.37
N ALA A 18 -2.70 -29.94 7.36
CA ALA A 18 -1.58 -30.86 7.16
C ALA A 18 -2.07 -32.04 6.31
N PHE A 19 -1.39 -32.32 5.20
CA PHE A 19 -1.59 -33.54 4.42
C PHE A 19 -0.90 -34.71 5.15
N ALA A 20 -1.70 -35.56 5.80
CA ALA A 20 -1.25 -36.88 6.21
C ALA A 20 -1.27 -37.81 4.99
N THR A 21 -0.17 -38.52 4.76
CA THR A 21 -0.06 -39.56 3.73
C THR A 21 -0.70 -40.85 4.25
N ASP A 22 -1.95 -41.09 3.90
CA ASP A 22 -2.59 -42.39 4.10
C ASP A 22 -2.27 -43.33 2.93
N HIS A 23 -1.71 -44.51 3.27
CA HIS A 23 -1.56 -45.63 2.35
C HIS A 23 -2.93 -46.15 1.87
N PRO A 24 -3.08 -46.53 0.59
CA PRO A 24 -4.34 -47.05 0.09
C PRO A 24 -4.63 -48.46 0.65
N PRO A 25 -5.91 -48.78 0.97
CA PRO A 25 -6.28 -50.13 1.37
C PRO A 25 -6.26 -51.10 0.17
N ALA A 26 -6.02 -52.38 0.48
CA ALA A 26 -5.98 -53.48 -0.47
C ALA A 26 -7.30 -53.65 -1.26
N LEU A 27 -7.17 -53.95 -2.55
CA LEU A 27 -8.27 -54.20 -3.48
C LEU A 27 -9.07 -55.47 -3.10
N PRO A 28 -10.41 -55.46 -3.17
CA PRO A 28 -11.17 -56.69 -3.08
C PRO A 28 -11.11 -57.48 -4.40
N HIS A 29 -10.82 -58.78 -4.27
CA HIS A 29 -10.94 -59.76 -5.35
C HIS A 29 -12.42 -59.96 -5.71
N GLY A 30 -12.81 -59.49 -6.89
CA GLY A 30 -14.09 -59.79 -7.51
C GLY A 30 -14.05 -59.41 -8.97
N VAL A 31 -13.99 -60.40 -9.86
CA VAL A 31 -14.08 -60.19 -11.32
C VAL A 31 -15.55 -59.97 -11.67
N PRO A 32 -15.96 -58.79 -12.17
CA PRO A 32 -17.30 -58.63 -12.72
C PRO A 32 -17.37 -59.28 -14.13
N PRO A 33 -18.53 -59.80 -14.55
CA PRO A 33 -18.69 -60.38 -15.88
C PRO A 33 -18.55 -59.30 -16.96
N MET A 34 -17.90 -59.68 -18.07
CA MET A 34 -17.67 -58.82 -19.23
C MET A 34 -18.98 -58.27 -19.82
N PRO A 35 -19.11 -56.95 -20.03
CA PRO A 35 -20.13 -56.43 -20.92
C PRO A 35 -19.71 -56.68 -22.38
N THR A 36 -20.61 -57.32 -23.12
CA THR A 36 -20.50 -57.53 -24.56
C THR A 36 -20.35 -56.21 -25.31
N PHE A 37 -19.30 -56.13 -26.14
CA PHE A 37 -19.02 -55.01 -27.03
C PHE A 37 -20.20 -54.73 -27.97
N ARG A 38 -20.79 -53.55 -27.84
CA ARG A 38 -21.50 -52.89 -28.94
C ARG A 38 -21.56 -51.38 -28.67
N ASN A 39 -20.89 -50.62 -29.52
CA ASN A 39 -21.07 -49.20 -29.87
C ASN A 39 -19.77 -48.38 -29.78
N ILE A 40 -19.20 -48.10 -30.95
CA ILE A 40 -17.96 -47.34 -31.20
C ILE A 40 -18.30 -45.83 -31.31
N SER A 41 -19.04 -45.27 -30.35
CA SER A 41 -19.52 -43.88 -30.47
C SER A 41 -19.34 -43.00 -29.23
N THR A 42 -18.51 -43.41 -28.27
CA THR A 42 -18.26 -42.65 -27.02
C THR A 42 -16.82 -42.17 -26.83
N LEU A 43 -15.97 -42.22 -27.87
CA LEU A 43 -14.60 -41.67 -27.80
C LEU A 43 -14.50 -40.17 -28.09
N ALA A 44 -15.56 -39.54 -28.61
CA ALA A 44 -15.56 -38.09 -28.91
C ALA A 44 -15.87 -37.19 -27.69
N GLY A 45 -16.43 -37.75 -26.61
CA GLY A 45 -16.86 -36.98 -25.44
C GLY A 45 -15.78 -36.71 -24.39
N TRP A 46 -14.67 -37.44 -24.42
CA TRP A 46 -13.60 -37.31 -23.42
C TRP A 46 -12.45 -36.40 -23.87
N CYS A 47 -12.37 -36.05 -25.15
CA CYS A 47 -11.36 -35.10 -25.65
C CYS A 47 -11.75 -33.63 -25.46
N LEU A 48 -13.03 -33.32 -25.18
CA LEU A 48 -13.48 -31.93 -24.98
C LEU A 48 -13.35 -31.43 -23.53
N ALA A 49 -13.10 -32.31 -22.56
CA ALA A 49 -12.95 -31.94 -21.14
C ALA A 49 -11.49 -31.62 -20.74
N CYS A 50 -10.53 -31.76 -21.67
CA CYS A 50 -9.10 -31.51 -21.43
C CYS A 50 -8.59 -30.18 -22.02
N LEU A 51 -9.46 -29.35 -22.60
CA LEU A 51 -9.14 -28.01 -23.07
C LEU A 51 -9.74 -27.02 -22.06
N PHE A 52 -8.93 -26.09 -21.56
CA PHE A 52 -9.24 -25.05 -20.56
C PHE A 52 -8.97 -25.35 -19.08
N PHE A 53 -7.96 -26.16 -18.75
CA PHE A 53 -7.13 -25.80 -17.59
C PHE A 53 -6.17 -24.69 -18.06
N VAL A 54 -6.70 -23.47 -18.20
CA VAL A 54 -5.85 -22.28 -18.21
C VAL A 54 -5.32 -22.18 -16.79
N SER A 55 -4.07 -22.57 -16.58
CA SER A 55 -3.36 -22.21 -15.35
C SER A 55 -3.31 -20.70 -15.31
N SER A 56 -4.22 -20.07 -14.58
CA SER A 56 -4.00 -18.68 -14.17
C SER A 56 -2.72 -18.69 -13.36
N ALA A 57 -1.67 -18.03 -13.84
CA ALA A 57 -0.56 -17.70 -12.98
C ALA A 57 -1.13 -16.75 -11.91
N ALA A 58 -1.36 -17.29 -10.71
CA ALA A 58 -1.71 -16.48 -9.57
C ALA A 58 -0.39 -15.89 -9.06
N ALA A 59 -0.12 -14.64 -9.42
CA ALA A 59 0.97 -13.89 -8.82
C ALA A 59 0.66 -13.68 -7.33
N ALA A 60 1.67 -13.75 -6.49
CA ALA A 60 1.50 -13.50 -5.07
C ALA A 60 1.45 -12.00 -4.76
N ASP A 61 0.59 -11.60 -3.83
CA ASP A 61 0.58 -10.25 -3.29
C ASP A 61 1.92 -9.89 -2.61
N TRP A 62 2.20 -8.59 -2.62
CA TRP A 62 3.30 -7.95 -1.92
C TRP A 62 2.77 -6.82 -1.02
N PRO A 63 1.99 -7.14 0.04
CA PRO A 63 1.19 -6.18 0.82
C PRO A 63 2.03 -5.24 1.70
N GLN A 64 3.33 -5.48 1.86
CA GLN A 64 4.18 -4.64 2.71
C GLN A 64 5.63 -4.66 2.23
N TRP A 65 6.43 -3.70 2.70
CA TRP A 65 7.87 -3.71 2.47
C TRP A 65 8.50 -5.01 3.00
N GLY A 66 9.23 -5.72 2.14
CA GLY A 66 9.74 -7.06 2.45
C GLY A 66 8.81 -8.22 2.04
N GLY A 67 7.64 -7.93 1.47
CA GLY A 67 6.73 -8.88 0.81
C GLY A 67 5.81 -9.66 1.74
N ALA A 68 6.33 -10.13 2.86
CA ALA A 68 5.55 -10.82 3.89
C ALA A 68 6.16 -10.55 5.28
N SER A 69 5.58 -11.14 6.32
CA SER A 69 6.05 -10.97 7.71
C SER A 69 7.52 -11.35 7.93
N VAL A 70 8.12 -12.17 7.05
CA VAL A 70 9.55 -12.54 7.09
C VAL A 70 10.49 -11.44 6.57
N ARG A 71 9.96 -10.42 5.89
CA ARG A 71 10.66 -9.24 5.36
C ARG A 71 12.02 -9.50 4.69
N ASN A 72 12.08 -10.49 3.80
CA ASN A 72 13.34 -10.95 3.20
C ASN A 72 13.57 -10.51 1.74
N MET A 73 12.68 -9.68 1.17
CA MET A 73 12.79 -9.14 -0.20
C MET A 73 12.92 -10.18 -1.33
N VAL A 74 12.53 -11.44 -1.07
CA VAL A 74 12.59 -12.52 -2.06
C VAL A 74 11.21 -12.75 -2.67
N SER A 75 11.09 -12.53 -3.98
CA SER A 75 9.93 -12.99 -4.75
C SER A 75 10.09 -14.46 -5.14
N ARG A 76 8.98 -15.20 -5.09
CA ARG A 76 8.89 -16.59 -5.57
C ARG A 76 8.47 -16.68 -7.04
N GLU A 77 8.16 -15.55 -7.67
CA GLU A 77 7.76 -15.49 -9.06
C GLU A 77 8.87 -16.03 -9.98
N ALA A 78 8.45 -16.79 -10.99
CA ALA A 78 9.35 -17.43 -11.94
C ALA A 78 8.97 -17.04 -13.38
N GLY A 79 9.88 -17.25 -14.32
CA GLY A 79 9.63 -16.91 -15.72
C GLY A 79 9.56 -15.41 -16.01
N LEU A 80 10.10 -14.58 -15.11
CA LEU A 80 10.17 -13.13 -15.31
C LEU A 80 11.03 -12.79 -16.54
N PRO A 81 10.65 -11.75 -17.31
CA PRO A 81 11.45 -11.30 -18.44
C PRO A 81 12.82 -10.83 -17.95
N VAL A 82 13.89 -11.33 -18.59
CA VAL A 82 15.28 -10.94 -18.28
C VAL A 82 15.71 -9.66 -19.00
N THR A 83 14.88 -9.17 -19.91
CA THR A 83 15.06 -7.91 -20.64
C THR A 83 13.77 -7.12 -20.56
N ILE A 84 13.85 -5.82 -20.29
CA ILE A 84 12.71 -4.92 -20.34
C ILE A 84 12.81 -4.10 -21.63
N ASP A 85 11.79 -4.24 -22.48
CA ASP A 85 11.63 -3.50 -23.72
C ASP A 85 10.26 -2.79 -23.67
N ARG A 86 10.29 -1.46 -23.68
CA ARG A 86 9.07 -0.65 -23.73
C ARG A 86 8.36 -0.78 -25.08
N GLY A 87 9.08 -1.20 -26.12
CA GLY A 87 8.62 -1.10 -27.50
C GLY A 87 8.63 0.35 -28.01
N THR A 88 8.06 0.52 -29.19
CA THR A 88 7.84 1.80 -29.86
C THR A 88 6.34 1.97 -30.17
N ASP A 89 5.97 3.14 -30.68
CA ASP A 89 4.59 3.40 -31.12
C ASP A 89 4.11 2.40 -32.20
N ASP A 90 5.04 1.86 -33.00
CA ASP A 90 4.77 0.94 -34.10
C ASP A 90 4.97 -0.55 -33.74
N ALA A 91 5.57 -0.86 -32.58
CA ALA A 91 5.89 -2.23 -32.17
C ALA A 91 5.83 -2.37 -30.63
N PRO A 92 4.85 -3.09 -30.07
CA PRO A 92 4.75 -3.25 -28.63
C PRO A 92 5.91 -4.09 -28.10
N GLY A 93 6.50 -3.65 -26.98
CA GLY A 93 7.52 -4.39 -26.25
C GLY A 93 6.89 -5.40 -25.28
N ASN A 94 7.59 -5.69 -24.18
CA ASN A 94 7.13 -6.60 -23.13
C ASN A 94 6.73 -5.91 -21.82
N VAL A 95 6.64 -4.58 -21.83
CA VAL A 95 6.02 -3.80 -20.74
C VAL A 95 4.51 -3.95 -20.84
N ARG A 96 3.86 -4.42 -19.77
CA ARG A 96 2.40 -4.62 -19.71
C ARG A 96 1.64 -3.29 -19.74
N TRP A 97 2.04 -2.36 -18.88
CA TRP A 97 1.49 -1.00 -18.79
C TRP A 97 2.50 -0.06 -18.13
N MET A 98 2.23 1.24 -18.21
CA MET A 98 3.01 2.29 -17.54
C MET A 98 2.07 3.34 -16.98
N ALA A 99 2.34 3.78 -15.75
CA ALA A 99 1.67 4.91 -15.13
C ALA A 99 2.62 6.11 -15.02
N LYS A 100 2.08 7.31 -15.23
CA LYS A 100 2.84 8.55 -15.06
C LYS A 100 2.89 8.90 -13.57
N LEU A 101 4.10 9.03 -13.03
CA LEU A 101 4.35 9.48 -11.65
C LEU A 101 5.01 10.86 -11.65
N GLY A 102 5.06 11.47 -10.47
CA GLY A 102 5.76 12.72 -10.25
C GLY A 102 7.28 12.60 -10.44
N THR A 103 7.99 13.70 -10.25
CA THR A 103 9.46 13.74 -10.46
C THR A 103 10.25 13.01 -9.38
N ASN A 104 9.63 12.74 -8.24
CA ASN A 104 10.25 12.09 -7.09
C ASN A 104 9.37 10.92 -6.64
N VAL A 105 10.00 9.76 -6.50
CA VAL A 105 9.39 8.50 -6.05
C VAL A 105 10.45 7.79 -5.21
N TYR A 106 10.24 7.76 -3.89
CA TYR A 106 11.20 7.19 -2.93
C TYR A 106 10.64 6.00 -2.15
N GLY A 107 9.32 5.99 -1.91
CA GLY A 107 8.64 4.84 -1.34
C GLY A 107 8.58 3.71 -2.35
N ASN A 108 8.61 2.48 -1.85
CA ASN A 108 8.44 1.30 -2.69
C ASN A 108 6.96 1.02 -2.94
N PRO A 109 6.60 0.58 -4.16
CA PRO A 109 5.23 0.23 -4.46
C PRO A 109 4.80 -1.00 -3.65
N THR A 110 3.50 -1.07 -3.37
CA THR A 110 2.83 -2.20 -2.72
C THR A 110 1.80 -2.75 -3.68
N VAL A 111 1.78 -4.07 -3.90
CA VAL A 111 0.83 -4.72 -4.80
C VAL A 111 0.00 -5.68 -3.97
N CYS A 112 -1.32 -5.53 -3.94
CA CYS A 112 -2.18 -6.41 -3.16
C CYS A 112 -3.60 -6.41 -3.73
N ASP A 113 -4.18 -7.59 -3.92
CA ASP A 113 -5.58 -7.78 -4.32
C ASP A 113 -5.98 -6.92 -5.54
N GLY A 114 -5.21 -7.02 -6.62
CA GLY A 114 -5.48 -6.31 -7.87
C GLY A 114 -5.17 -4.82 -7.85
N ARG A 115 -4.50 -4.30 -6.81
CA ARG A 115 -4.19 -2.87 -6.65
C ARG A 115 -2.69 -2.63 -6.50
N VAL A 116 -2.22 -1.52 -7.04
CA VAL A 116 -0.85 -1.02 -6.91
C VAL A 116 -0.85 0.32 -6.21
N TYR A 117 -0.26 0.39 -5.01
CA TYR A 117 -0.12 1.61 -4.22
C TYR A 117 1.28 2.20 -4.41
N VAL A 118 1.35 3.48 -4.74
CA VAL A 118 2.63 4.17 -4.94
C VAL A 118 2.60 5.62 -4.44
N GLY A 119 3.61 5.97 -3.64
CA GLY A 119 3.84 7.32 -3.18
C GLY A 119 4.68 8.13 -4.16
N THR A 120 4.25 9.36 -4.46
CA THR A 120 4.98 10.29 -5.33
C THR A 120 4.76 11.75 -4.89
N ASN A 121 5.33 12.70 -5.61
CA ASN A 121 5.04 14.13 -5.47
C ASN A 121 3.97 14.57 -6.48
N GLY A 122 3.37 15.75 -6.24
CA GLY A 122 2.27 16.27 -7.05
C GLY A 122 2.61 16.71 -8.48
N GLN A 123 3.82 16.46 -9.00
CA GLN A 123 4.23 16.96 -10.33
C GLN A 123 3.49 16.30 -11.50
N ALA A 124 2.99 15.08 -11.32
CA ALA A 124 2.15 14.40 -12.31
C ALA A 124 0.66 14.43 -11.97
N LEU A 125 0.27 15.15 -10.92
CA LEU A 125 -1.13 15.27 -10.50
C LEU A 125 -1.92 16.00 -11.59
N ASP A 126 -2.93 15.33 -12.13
CA ASP A 126 -3.82 15.85 -13.17
C ASP A 126 -5.20 16.14 -12.54
N ASP A 127 -5.21 17.10 -11.61
CA ASP A 127 -6.43 17.54 -10.93
C ASP A 127 -6.31 19.00 -10.50
N ASP A 128 -7.10 19.87 -11.12
CA ASP A 128 -7.09 21.33 -10.90
C ASP A 128 -7.50 21.74 -9.48
N ARG A 129 -8.06 20.82 -8.67
CA ARG A 129 -8.35 21.08 -7.24
C ARG A 129 -7.09 21.27 -6.41
N PHE A 130 -5.94 20.78 -6.88
CA PHE A 130 -4.72 20.69 -6.07
C PHE A 130 -3.53 21.44 -6.71
N SER A 131 -2.63 21.93 -5.86
CA SER A 131 -1.34 22.41 -6.34
C SER A 131 -0.43 21.24 -6.71
N SER A 132 0.36 21.38 -7.78
CA SER A 132 1.40 20.40 -8.13
C SER A 132 2.68 20.54 -7.29
N ARG A 133 2.80 21.60 -6.48
CA ARG A 133 4.02 21.94 -5.73
C ARG A 133 3.83 21.72 -4.23
N HIS A 134 4.82 21.08 -3.60
CA HIS A 134 4.82 20.75 -2.17
C HIS A 134 3.62 19.91 -1.71
N VAL A 135 3.05 19.14 -2.64
CA VAL A 135 1.99 18.16 -2.38
C VAL A 135 2.59 16.76 -2.55
N GLY A 136 2.36 15.89 -1.57
CA GLY A 136 2.57 14.46 -1.74
C GLY A 136 1.31 13.82 -2.33
N VAL A 137 1.48 12.74 -3.07
CA VAL A 137 0.36 11.99 -3.62
C VAL A 137 0.58 10.53 -3.30
N LEU A 138 -0.43 9.88 -2.71
CA LEU A 138 -0.55 8.42 -2.74
C LEU A 138 -1.52 8.05 -3.85
N MET A 139 -1.08 7.22 -4.78
CA MET A 139 -1.91 6.73 -5.89
C MET A 139 -2.25 5.26 -5.64
N CYS A 140 -3.49 4.88 -5.95
CA CYS A 140 -3.92 3.49 -6.09
C CYS A 140 -4.28 3.24 -7.55
N LEU A 141 -3.58 2.32 -8.17
CA LEU A 141 -3.75 1.94 -9.57
C LEU A 141 -4.32 0.53 -9.67
N ASP A 142 -5.03 0.26 -10.74
CA ASP A 142 -5.43 -1.09 -11.10
C ASP A 142 -4.21 -1.90 -11.55
N GLU A 143 -4.04 -3.12 -11.01
CA GLU A 143 -2.90 -3.98 -11.35
C GLU A 143 -2.96 -4.50 -12.80
N GLU A 144 -4.16 -4.66 -13.36
CA GLU A 144 -4.37 -5.24 -14.68
C GLU A 144 -3.85 -4.33 -15.80
N ASP A 145 -4.15 -3.03 -15.69
CA ASP A 145 -3.91 -2.04 -16.75
C ASP A 145 -3.21 -0.74 -16.31
N GLY A 146 -2.99 -0.54 -15.01
CA GLY A 146 -2.34 0.66 -14.47
C GLY A 146 -3.21 1.91 -14.44
N SER A 147 -4.52 1.79 -14.69
CA SER A 147 -5.47 2.90 -14.59
C SER A 147 -5.60 3.39 -13.14
N MET A 148 -5.88 4.68 -12.97
CA MET A 148 -6.06 5.26 -11.64
C MET A 148 -7.40 4.81 -11.06
N LEU A 149 -7.38 4.13 -9.92
CA LEU A 149 -8.57 3.81 -9.13
C LEU A 149 -8.92 4.97 -8.20
N TRP A 150 -7.95 5.39 -7.38
CA TRP A 150 -8.10 6.56 -6.52
C TRP A 150 -6.75 7.21 -6.18
N GLN A 151 -6.80 8.45 -5.68
CA GLN A 151 -5.62 9.16 -5.20
C GLN A 151 -5.90 9.94 -3.91
N LEU A 152 -4.87 10.10 -3.08
CA LEU A 152 -4.86 11.03 -1.95
C LEU A 152 -3.86 12.15 -2.21
N ALA A 153 -4.35 13.38 -2.39
CA ALA A 153 -3.52 14.57 -2.38
C ALA A 153 -3.24 15.00 -0.94
N ILE A 154 -1.97 15.09 -0.57
CA ILE A 154 -1.51 15.42 0.78
C ILE A 154 -0.89 16.82 0.73
N PRO A 155 -1.63 17.86 1.15
CA PRO A 155 -1.11 19.22 1.15
C PRO A 155 0.02 19.38 2.17
N LYS A 156 0.89 20.35 1.92
CA LYS A 156 1.96 20.73 2.85
C LYS A 156 1.39 21.10 4.23
N ARG A 157 1.84 20.39 5.27
CA ARG A 157 1.59 20.74 6.69
C ARG A 157 2.91 21.07 7.36
N THR A 158 3.16 22.36 7.52
CA THR A 158 4.34 22.88 8.27
C THR A 158 3.95 23.92 9.29
N HIS A 159 2.67 23.98 9.63
CA HIS A 159 2.25 24.82 10.73
C HIS A 159 2.77 24.19 12.03
N ASP A 160 2.94 25.02 13.05
CA ASP A 160 3.33 24.57 14.39
C ASP A 160 4.74 23.94 14.47
N LEU A 161 5.48 23.96 13.35
CA LEU A 161 6.91 23.65 13.31
C LEU A 161 7.77 24.90 13.57
N PRO A 162 8.92 24.76 14.23
CA PRO A 162 9.87 25.87 14.43
C PRO A 162 10.35 26.48 13.09
N ALA A 163 10.70 27.76 13.12
CA ALA A 163 11.10 28.52 11.93
C ALA A 163 12.40 27.98 11.30
N GLU A 164 13.25 27.36 12.12
CA GLU A 164 14.50 26.72 11.77
C GLU A 164 14.34 25.36 11.09
N HIS A 165 13.14 24.79 11.08
CA HIS A 165 12.93 23.46 10.50
C HIS A 165 12.86 23.52 8.96
N HIS A 166 13.28 22.43 8.34
CA HIS A 166 13.46 22.30 6.90
C HIS A 166 12.65 21.12 6.36
N PHE A 167 11.33 21.20 6.30
CA PHE A 167 10.48 20.09 5.81
C PHE A 167 9.82 20.41 4.48
N VAL A 168 9.64 19.37 3.65
CA VAL A 168 8.98 19.35 2.34
C VAL A 168 9.55 20.31 1.29
N LEU A 169 10.67 20.97 1.57
CA LEU A 169 11.32 21.92 0.67
C LEU A 169 11.87 21.22 -0.59
N GLN A 170 12.27 19.96 -0.47
CA GLN A 170 12.83 19.15 -1.55
C GLN A 170 11.77 18.54 -2.49
N ASN A 171 10.47 18.74 -2.20
CA ASN A 171 9.36 18.23 -2.99
C ASN A 171 9.40 16.69 -3.17
N CYS A 172 9.82 15.96 -2.13
CA CYS A 172 9.99 14.51 -2.16
C CYS A 172 8.67 13.73 -2.27
N GLY A 173 7.54 14.35 -1.90
CA GLY A 173 6.23 13.71 -1.89
C GLY A 173 6.11 12.65 -0.80
N VAL A 174 5.35 11.58 -1.06
CA VAL A 174 5.20 10.46 -0.13
C VAL A 174 6.40 9.52 -0.25
N CYS A 175 7.25 9.48 0.78
CA CYS A 175 8.42 8.59 0.83
C CYS A 175 8.18 7.30 1.64
N SER A 176 7.00 7.13 2.23
CA SER A 176 6.62 5.92 2.95
C SER A 176 6.22 4.82 1.97
N SER A 177 6.56 3.57 2.29
CA SER A 177 6.00 2.40 1.63
C SER A 177 4.67 2.05 2.28
N PRO A 178 3.56 2.03 1.52
CA PRO A 178 2.27 1.58 2.05
C PRO A 178 2.35 0.18 2.62
N THR A 179 1.43 -0.14 3.51
CA THR A 179 1.22 -1.49 4.05
C THR A 179 -0.26 -1.78 4.02
N VAL A 180 -0.64 -2.89 3.41
CA VAL A 180 -2.02 -3.34 3.29
C VAL A 180 -2.26 -4.46 4.29
N ASP A 181 -3.34 -4.35 5.06
CA ASP A 181 -3.85 -5.42 5.91
C ASP A 181 -5.37 -5.48 5.77
N GLY A 182 -5.87 -6.57 5.17
CA GLY A 182 -7.29 -6.69 4.83
C GLY A 182 -7.77 -5.60 3.86
N ASP A 183 -8.79 -4.86 4.29
CA ASP A 183 -9.43 -3.76 3.58
C ASP A 183 -8.84 -2.38 3.94
N ARG A 184 -7.66 -2.35 4.57
CA ARG A 184 -7.01 -1.11 5.02
C ARG A 184 -5.62 -0.92 4.43
N VAL A 185 -5.32 0.34 4.08
CA VAL A 185 -3.99 0.79 3.66
C VAL A 185 -3.42 1.73 4.70
N TYR A 186 -2.21 1.44 5.17
CA TYR A 186 -1.50 2.23 6.16
C TYR A 186 -0.27 2.88 5.55
N VAL A 187 -0.09 4.17 5.82
CA VAL A 187 1.02 4.94 5.28
C VAL A 187 1.39 6.08 6.23
N VAL A 188 2.67 6.46 6.24
CA VAL A 188 3.05 7.76 6.82
C VAL A 188 3.11 8.81 5.72
N SER A 189 2.24 9.80 5.81
CA SER A 189 2.02 10.84 4.80
C SER A 189 3.23 11.76 4.65
N SER A 190 3.29 12.49 3.53
CA SER A 190 4.30 13.55 3.32
C SER A 190 4.11 14.76 4.24
N ALA A 191 3.02 14.80 5.01
CA ALA A 191 2.68 15.83 5.98
C ALA A 191 2.89 15.36 7.43
N ALA A 192 3.61 14.24 7.63
CA ALA A 192 3.92 13.66 8.93
C ALA A 192 2.69 13.15 9.71
N GLU A 193 1.82 12.41 9.03
CA GLU A 193 0.67 11.76 9.65
C GLU A 193 0.72 10.26 9.43
N VAL A 194 0.31 9.48 10.43
CA VAL A 194 -0.04 8.09 10.20
C VAL A 194 -1.49 8.06 9.71
N LEU A 195 -1.70 7.50 8.53
CA LEU A 195 -3.02 7.39 7.92
C LEU A 195 -3.43 5.93 7.82
N CYS A 196 -4.72 5.68 8.06
CA CYS A 196 -5.41 4.47 7.63
C CYS A 196 -6.45 4.88 6.59
N LEU A 197 -6.40 4.23 5.44
CA LEU A 197 -7.26 4.49 4.29
C LEU A 197 -8.04 3.24 3.93
N ASP A 198 -9.20 3.41 3.33
CA ASP A 198 -9.90 2.28 2.71
C ASP A 198 -9.25 1.89 1.36
N VAL A 199 -9.29 0.61 1.03
CA VAL A 199 -8.73 0.07 -0.22
C VAL A 199 -9.53 0.47 -1.46
N ASN A 200 -10.81 0.83 -1.33
CA ASN A 200 -11.66 1.27 -2.44
C ASN A 200 -11.69 2.79 -2.60
N GLY A 201 -11.15 3.55 -1.64
CA GLY A 201 -11.25 5.00 -1.64
C GLY A 201 -12.71 5.42 -1.46
N MET A 202 -13.12 6.54 -2.08
CA MET A 202 -14.49 7.03 -1.99
C MET A 202 -15.49 6.30 -2.91
N ALA A 203 -15.05 5.30 -3.67
CA ALA A 203 -15.88 4.66 -4.71
C ALA A 203 -17.10 3.90 -4.15
N ASP A 204 -17.02 3.42 -2.92
CA ASP A 204 -18.12 2.80 -2.16
C ASP A 204 -18.64 3.69 -1.02
N GLY A 205 -18.25 4.96 -1.01
CA GLY A 205 -18.60 5.95 0.00
C GLY A 205 -17.50 6.09 1.06
N ASN A 206 -17.86 6.70 2.19
CA ASN A 206 -16.96 6.83 3.34
C ASN A 206 -17.26 5.69 4.33
N ASP A 207 -16.27 4.85 4.60
CA ASP A 207 -16.35 3.65 5.46
C ASP A 207 -15.80 3.91 6.88
N GLY A 208 -15.48 5.17 7.21
CA GLY A 208 -14.75 5.55 8.41
C GLY A 208 -15.43 6.59 9.31
N PRO A 209 -14.94 6.75 10.56
CA PRO A 209 -15.36 7.83 11.44
C PRO A 209 -14.81 9.21 11.03
N PHE A 210 -13.77 9.26 10.19
CA PHE A 210 -13.26 10.50 9.63
C PHE A 210 -14.17 10.92 8.47
N GLN A 211 -14.55 12.20 8.41
CA GLN A 211 -15.58 12.72 7.48
C GLN A 211 -15.15 14.04 6.83
N ASP A 212 -13.87 14.40 6.99
CA ASP A 212 -13.31 15.70 6.66
C ASP A 212 -12.30 15.61 5.49
N GLU A 213 -12.40 14.61 4.62
CA GLU A 213 -11.46 14.38 3.49
C GLU A 213 -11.39 15.60 2.58
N ALA A 214 -12.56 16.20 2.30
CA ALA A 214 -12.69 17.42 1.53
C ALA A 214 -11.84 18.57 2.09
N ARG A 215 -11.81 18.68 3.42
CA ARG A 215 -11.04 19.71 4.14
C ARG A 215 -9.57 19.30 4.30
N TYR A 216 -9.32 18.01 4.52
CA TYR A 216 -8.00 17.43 4.64
C TYR A 216 -7.17 17.70 3.39
N MET A 217 -7.73 17.39 2.21
CA MET A 217 -7.02 17.52 0.92
C MET A 217 -6.93 18.96 0.44
N ALA A 218 -7.90 19.81 0.76
CA ALA A 218 -7.83 21.25 0.50
C ALA A 218 -6.64 21.92 1.21
N GLY A 219 -6.31 21.44 2.41
CA GLY A 219 -5.24 21.98 3.25
C GLY A 219 -5.73 23.02 4.25
N ARG A 220 -4.88 23.32 5.23
CA ARG A 220 -5.24 24.18 6.36
C ARG A 220 -5.51 25.61 5.89
N GLY A 221 -6.71 26.12 6.18
CA GLY A 221 -7.11 27.50 5.90
C GLY A 221 -7.84 27.67 4.57
N GLU A 222 -7.84 26.64 3.72
CA GLU A 222 -8.56 26.63 2.45
C GLU A 222 -9.99 26.10 2.62
N PRO A 223 -10.94 26.51 1.77
CA PRO A 223 -12.29 25.94 1.75
C PRO A 223 -12.25 24.46 1.36
N PRO A 224 -13.16 23.61 1.87
CA PRO A 224 -13.26 22.22 1.45
C PRO A 224 -13.44 22.10 -0.06
N ILE A 225 -12.75 21.12 -0.66
CA ILE A 225 -12.94 20.79 -2.07
C ILE A 225 -14.18 19.92 -2.28
N GLU A 226 -14.68 19.86 -3.51
CA GLU A 226 -15.66 18.84 -3.90
C GLU A 226 -14.95 17.48 -3.98
N LEU A 227 -15.48 16.48 -3.27
CA LEU A 227 -14.99 15.09 -3.34
C LEU A 227 -15.47 14.41 -4.62
N LYS A 228 -14.64 13.51 -5.13
CA LYS A 228 -14.90 12.65 -6.28
C LYS A 228 -14.79 11.19 -5.85
N ASP A 229 -15.42 10.30 -6.61
CA ASP A 229 -15.38 8.85 -6.36
C ASP A 229 -13.96 8.26 -6.41
N ASN A 230 -13.02 8.94 -7.10
CA ASN A 230 -11.61 8.55 -7.19
C ASN A 230 -10.70 9.31 -6.20
N ASP A 231 -11.27 9.93 -5.17
CA ASP A 231 -10.50 10.39 -4.02
C ASP A 231 -10.32 9.25 -3.01
N ALA A 232 -9.23 9.29 -2.24
CA ALA A 232 -9.07 8.35 -1.13
C ALA A 232 -10.07 8.62 -0.01
N ASP A 233 -10.55 7.54 0.61
CA ASP A 233 -11.32 7.57 1.84
C ASP A 233 -10.37 7.37 3.04
N ILE A 234 -10.43 8.31 3.99
CA ILE A 234 -9.57 8.27 5.18
C ILE A 234 -10.41 7.64 6.29
N ILE A 235 -9.94 6.54 6.87
CA ILE A 235 -10.62 5.93 8.02
C ILE A 235 -10.25 6.68 9.30
N TRP A 236 -8.96 6.98 9.47
CA TRP A 236 -8.45 7.81 10.55
C TRP A 236 -7.09 8.42 10.20
N CYS A 237 -6.74 9.49 10.92
CA CYS A 237 -5.49 10.23 10.78
C CYS A 237 -4.90 10.53 12.16
N PHE A 238 -3.63 10.19 12.37
CA PHE A 238 -2.87 10.52 13.57
C PHE A 238 -1.75 11.51 13.20
N PRO A 239 -1.91 12.82 13.46
CA PRO A 239 -0.95 13.84 13.06
C PRO A 239 0.24 13.93 14.03
N LEU A 240 1.44 13.55 13.57
CA LEU A 240 2.62 13.39 14.44
C LEU A 240 3.16 14.72 14.97
N ILE A 241 3.05 15.79 14.18
CA ILE A 241 3.54 17.12 14.56
C ILE A 241 2.70 17.65 15.73
N GLU A 242 1.39 17.62 15.59
CA GLU A 242 0.44 18.16 16.57
C GLU A 242 0.35 17.30 17.83
N GLU A 243 0.28 15.97 17.68
CA GLU A 243 0.08 15.07 18.83
C GLU A 243 1.36 14.84 19.64
N LEU A 244 2.52 14.82 18.98
CA LEU A 244 3.78 14.39 19.58
C LEU A 244 4.88 15.46 19.56
N GLY A 245 4.64 16.60 18.92
CA GLY A 245 5.64 17.66 18.75
C GLY A 245 6.81 17.23 17.85
N VAL A 246 6.60 16.25 16.98
CA VAL A 246 7.61 15.75 16.05
C VAL A 246 8.02 16.89 15.10
N CYS A 247 9.32 17.01 14.84
CA CYS A 247 9.86 18.05 13.97
C CYS A 247 10.62 17.41 12.80
N PRO A 248 9.93 16.97 11.71
CA PRO A 248 10.60 16.29 10.60
C PRO A 248 11.64 17.15 9.89
N HIS A 249 12.64 16.50 9.30
CA HIS A 249 13.64 17.14 8.45
C HIS A 249 13.61 16.55 7.04
N ASP A 250 13.49 17.41 6.04
CA ASP A 250 13.32 17.19 4.60
C ASP A 250 12.08 16.40 4.20
N ALA A 251 11.92 15.18 4.68
CA ALA A 251 10.84 14.26 4.34
C ALA A 251 10.55 13.30 5.50
N VAL A 252 9.40 12.63 5.42
CA VAL A 252 8.99 11.57 6.35
C VAL A 252 8.95 10.26 5.58
N SER A 253 9.49 9.19 6.17
CA SER A 253 9.47 7.86 5.56
C SER A 253 9.30 6.78 6.61
N CYS A 254 8.45 5.80 6.30
CA CYS A 254 8.26 4.62 7.12
C CYS A 254 7.83 3.44 6.23
N SER A 255 8.17 2.23 6.65
CA SER A 255 7.47 1.02 6.21
C SER A 255 6.72 0.49 7.43
N VAL A 256 5.43 0.82 7.49
CA VAL A 256 4.58 0.50 8.65
C VAL A 256 4.66 -1.01 8.94
N LEU A 257 4.79 -1.36 10.22
CA LEU A 257 4.76 -2.75 10.66
C LEU A 257 3.49 -2.98 11.45
N ILE A 258 2.74 -4.00 11.09
CA ILE A 258 1.53 -4.43 11.78
C ILE A 258 1.82 -5.78 12.45
N ASP A 259 1.52 -5.88 13.73
CA ASP A 259 1.58 -7.12 14.51
C ASP A 259 0.33 -7.25 15.37
N GLY A 260 -0.60 -8.09 14.93
CA GLY A 260 -1.94 -8.16 15.53
C GLY A 260 -2.66 -6.83 15.39
N ASP A 261 -3.14 -6.30 16.51
CA ASP A 261 -3.90 -5.04 16.55
C ASP A 261 -3.00 -3.80 16.71
N VAL A 262 -1.67 -3.96 16.63
CA VAL A 262 -0.71 -2.87 16.89
C VAL A 262 0.02 -2.48 15.63
N LEU A 263 0.07 -1.18 15.39
CA LEU A 263 0.76 -0.55 14.28
C LEU A 263 2.00 0.19 14.78
N TYR A 264 3.16 -0.12 14.22
CA TYR A 264 4.45 0.49 14.57
C TYR A 264 4.96 1.42 13.47
N THR A 265 5.35 2.64 13.84
CA THR A 265 5.89 3.64 12.91
C THR A 265 7.14 4.33 13.45
N ASN A 266 8.00 4.75 12.51
CA ASN A 266 8.99 5.79 12.77
C ASN A 266 8.32 7.15 12.57
N THR A 267 8.54 8.08 13.48
CA THR A 267 7.95 9.43 13.42
C THR A 267 8.70 10.38 12.50
N SER A 268 9.93 10.02 12.12
CA SER A 268 10.90 10.84 11.40
C SER A 268 11.22 12.15 12.13
N ASN A 269 11.29 12.12 13.47
CA ASN A 269 11.72 13.28 14.23
C ASN A 269 13.15 13.67 13.85
N GLY A 270 13.29 14.93 13.48
CA GLY A 270 14.42 15.39 12.69
C GLY A 270 15.45 16.17 13.49
N VAL A 271 16.51 16.50 12.76
CA VAL A 271 17.55 17.43 13.20
C VAL A 271 17.32 18.80 12.56
N GLY A 272 17.90 19.82 13.17
CA GLY A 272 17.91 21.18 12.67
C GLY A 272 19.19 21.88 13.05
N GLY A 273 19.21 23.20 12.88
CA GLY A 273 20.33 24.04 13.21
C GLY A 273 19.91 25.47 13.56
N PRO A 274 20.85 26.32 13.97
CA PRO A 274 20.55 27.70 14.30
C PRO A 274 19.85 28.43 13.13
N PRO A 275 18.90 29.34 13.40
CA PRO A 275 18.29 30.15 12.36
C PRO A 275 19.35 30.87 11.50
N GLY A 276 19.27 30.71 10.17
CA GLY A 276 20.21 31.32 9.23
C GLY A 276 21.58 30.65 9.14
N ALA A 277 21.80 29.52 9.82
CA ALA A 277 23.07 28.79 9.76
C ALA A 277 23.39 28.29 8.33
N PRO A 278 24.67 28.21 7.94
CA PRO A 278 25.07 27.61 6.67
C PRO A 278 24.75 26.11 6.66
N TRP A 279 24.59 25.51 5.47
CA TRP A 279 24.21 24.10 5.30
C TRP A 279 24.92 23.08 6.22
N PRO A 280 26.23 23.16 6.48
CA PRO A 280 26.91 22.23 7.38
C PRO A 280 26.37 22.23 8.82
N GLU A 281 25.79 23.34 9.26
CA GLU A 281 25.30 23.56 10.62
C GLU A 281 23.78 23.36 10.75
N LYS A 282 23.08 23.09 9.63
CA LYS A 282 21.63 22.86 9.61
C LYS A 282 21.17 21.49 10.12
N HIS A 283 22.10 20.62 10.48
CA HIS A 283 21.85 19.26 11.00
C HIS A 283 22.58 19.02 12.34
N ALA A 284 22.71 20.07 13.16
CA ALA A 284 23.55 20.09 14.34
C ALA A 284 22.92 19.40 15.56
N TYR A 285 21.60 19.43 15.72
CA TYR A 285 20.91 18.88 16.88
C TYR A 285 19.46 18.46 16.58
N PRO A 286 18.88 17.50 17.34
CA PRO A 286 17.45 17.21 17.27
C PRO A 286 16.64 18.44 17.66
N VAL A 287 15.66 18.83 16.83
CA VAL A 287 14.87 20.06 17.06
C VAL A 287 13.99 19.91 18.31
N ASN A 288 13.35 18.75 18.46
CA ASN A 288 12.62 18.39 19.67
C ASN A 288 13.13 17.04 20.23
N PRO A 289 14.13 17.05 21.14
CA PRO A 289 14.68 15.83 21.73
C PRO A 289 13.70 15.03 22.62
N LYS A 290 12.51 15.59 22.92
CA LYS A 290 11.48 14.91 23.72
C LYS A 290 10.43 14.22 22.87
N ALA A 291 10.34 14.53 21.58
CA ALA A 291 9.46 13.82 20.66
C ALA A 291 9.98 12.38 20.47
N PRO A 292 9.10 11.38 20.41
CA PRO A 292 9.52 10.00 20.17
C PRO A 292 10.01 9.83 18.73
N GLU A 293 11.02 8.99 18.52
CA GLU A 293 11.47 8.55 17.18
C GLU A 293 10.63 7.38 16.64
N PHE A 294 9.93 6.68 17.54
CA PHE A 294 9.18 5.46 17.26
C PHE A 294 7.94 5.41 18.13
N ILE A 295 6.81 5.01 17.54
CA ILE A 295 5.54 4.85 18.24
C ILE A 295 4.85 3.54 17.88
N ALA A 296 3.95 3.13 18.76
CA ALA A 296 3.01 2.06 18.56
C ALA A 296 1.60 2.62 18.76
N LEU A 297 0.68 2.36 17.82
CA LEU A 297 -0.73 2.74 17.87
C LEU A 297 -1.58 1.48 18.01
N ASP A 298 -2.64 1.54 18.82
CA ASP A 298 -3.59 0.46 19.13
C ASP A 298 -5.05 0.84 18.84
#